data_AF-A0AA39F0V1-F1
#
_entry.id   AF-A0AA39F0V1-F1
#
_cell.length_a   1.000
_cell.length_b   1.000
_cell.length_c   1.000
_cell.angle_alpha   90.00
_cell.angle_beta   90.00
_cell.angle_gamma   90.00
#
_symmetry.space_group_name_H-M   'P 1'
#
loop_
_entity.id
_entity.type
_entity.pdbx_description
1 polymer ?
#
loop_
_entity_poly.entity_id
_entity_poly.type
_entity_poly.pdbx_seq_one_letter_code
_entity_poly.pdbx_strand_id
1 'polypeptide(L)'
;MQRYVNPIKNALQTLSCVCLSRIENYRKLHTTLVNSNKIKEYEGRKLIGFSMEEIYDVVADIGHYKNFLPFCKKSDILQREEENLRANLVIGFPPLNESYTSRVTMHRPHFVKAVCTDGKLFNHLNTLWIFNPGLKNNCSTCVIDFSLSFEFKSVFHSHLSNLFFNEIVRQMENAFIDEAQRRYGKPCIKTVRLER
;
A
#
# COMPACT_ATOMS: atom_id res chain seq x y z
N MET A 1 -19.60 23.51 -17.83
CA MET A 1 -19.54 23.11 -16.41
C MET A 1 -19.83 21.60 -16.33
N GLN A 2 -18.83 20.76 -16.58
CA GLN A 2 -19.00 19.30 -16.62
C GLN A 2 -19.02 18.75 -15.19
N ARG A 3 -20.14 18.12 -14.82
CA ARG A 3 -20.32 17.41 -13.56
C ARG A 3 -19.43 16.16 -13.56
N TYR A 4 -18.47 16.11 -12.66
CA TYR A 4 -17.63 14.93 -12.39
C TYR A 4 -18.53 13.87 -11.74
N VAL A 5 -19.07 12.95 -12.55
CA VAL A 5 -19.89 11.84 -12.06
C VAL A 5 -18.96 10.79 -11.45
N ASN A 6 -19.22 10.48 -10.19
CA ASN A 6 -18.49 9.58 -9.30
C ASN A 6 -18.07 8.24 -9.96
N PRO A 7 -16.77 8.03 -10.30
CA PRO A 7 -16.31 6.86 -11.05
C PRO A 7 -16.27 5.55 -10.23
N ILE A 8 -16.46 5.62 -8.91
CA ILE A 8 -16.45 4.46 -8.01
C ILE A 8 -17.52 3.43 -8.39
N LYS A 9 -18.69 3.86 -8.89
CA LYS A 9 -19.79 2.94 -9.21
C LYS A 9 -19.56 2.09 -10.45
N ASN A 10 -18.69 2.49 -11.38
CA ASN A 10 -18.50 1.81 -12.66
C ASN A 10 -17.30 0.85 -12.69
N ALA A 11 -16.35 0.96 -11.76
CA ALA A 11 -15.18 0.09 -11.70
C ALA A 11 -15.46 -1.27 -11.02
N LEU A 12 -16.58 -1.38 -10.28
CA LEU A 12 -16.99 -2.59 -9.56
C LEU A 12 -17.70 -3.62 -10.44
N GLN A 13 -17.95 -3.34 -11.72
CA GLN A 13 -18.78 -4.19 -12.58
C GLN A 13 -18.00 -5.29 -13.32
N THR A 14 -16.67 -5.28 -13.31
CA THR A 14 -15.82 -6.21 -14.08
C THR A 14 -15.03 -7.21 -13.23
N LEU A 15 -15.11 -7.12 -11.91
CA LEU A 15 -14.49 -8.08 -11.01
C LEU A 15 -15.44 -9.26 -10.76
N SER A 16 -14.90 -10.48 -10.62
CA SER A 16 -15.71 -11.61 -10.15
C SER A 16 -16.29 -11.28 -8.77
N CYS A 17 -17.53 -11.69 -8.50
CA CYS A 17 -18.24 -11.43 -7.22
C CYS A 17 -17.39 -11.84 -6.00
N VAL A 18 -16.54 -12.86 -6.14
CA VAL A 18 -15.61 -13.35 -5.11
C VAL A 18 -14.44 -12.38 -4.87
N CYS A 19 -13.87 -11.76 -5.92
CA CYS A 19 -12.81 -10.77 -5.75
C CYS A 19 -13.35 -9.47 -5.14
N LEU A 20 -14.54 -9.02 -5.58
CA LEU A 20 -15.22 -7.86 -5.00
C LEU A 20 -15.50 -8.05 -3.52
N SER A 21 -16.12 -9.18 -3.16
CA SER A 21 -16.40 -9.50 -1.77
C SER A 21 -15.14 -9.64 -0.93
N ARG A 22 -14.02 -10.18 -1.47
CA ARG A 22 -12.72 -10.17 -0.78
C ARG A 22 -12.19 -8.75 -0.56
N ILE A 23 -12.21 -7.89 -1.58
CA ILE A 23 -11.76 -6.48 -1.46
C ILE A 23 -12.65 -5.71 -0.48
N GLU A 24 -13.97 -5.86 -0.56
CA GLU A 24 -14.92 -5.25 0.37
C GLU A 24 -14.76 -5.78 1.79
N ASN A 25 -14.54 -7.08 1.96
CA ASN A 25 -14.24 -7.68 3.25
C ASN A 25 -12.91 -7.15 3.81
N TYR A 26 -11.89 -6.92 2.98
CA TYR A 26 -10.65 -6.30 3.43
C TYR A 26 -10.82 -4.84 3.82
N ARG A 27 -11.60 -4.07 3.05
CA ARG A 27 -11.98 -2.70 3.41
C ARG A 27 -12.72 -2.68 4.75
N LYS A 28 -13.73 -3.55 4.94
CA LYS A 28 -14.49 -3.68 6.19
C LYS A 28 -13.63 -4.15 7.36
N LEU A 29 -12.80 -5.19 7.19
CA LEU A 29 -11.93 -5.72 8.25
C LEU A 29 -10.90 -4.69 8.71
N HIS A 30 -10.40 -3.85 7.79
CA HIS A 30 -9.53 -2.72 8.16
C HIS A 30 -10.29 -1.70 9.01
N THR A 31 -11.57 -1.41 8.70
CA THR A 31 -12.40 -0.49 9.47
C THR A 31 -12.85 -1.06 10.83
N THR A 32 -13.10 -2.37 10.97
CA THR A 32 -13.71 -2.96 12.18
C THR A 32 -12.72 -3.21 13.34
N LEU A 33 -11.41 -3.12 13.12
CA LEU A 33 -10.39 -3.35 14.17
C LEU A 33 -10.03 -2.11 15.01
N VAL A 34 -10.73 -0.99 14.84
CA VAL A 34 -10.33 0.31 15.39
C VAL A 34 -11.14 0.67 16.63
N ASN A 35 -10.59 0.40 17.82
CA ASN A 35 -11.16 0.94 19.07
C ASN A 35 -10.07 1.27 20.12
N SER A 36 -9.03 2.02 19.73
CA SER A 36 -8.00 2.52 20.65
C SER A 36 -7.36 3.83 20.13
N ASN A 37 -7.24 4.83 21.00
CA ASN A 37 -6.58 6.13 20.73
C ASN A 37 -5.09 6.05 20.33
N LYS A 38 -4.52 4.84 20.24
CA LYS A 38 -3.10 4.60 19.90
C LYS A 38 -2.86 4.24 18.43
N ILE A 39 -3.90 3.80 17.70
CA ILE A 39 -3.77 3.42 16.30
C ILE A 39 -3.73 4.67 15.42
N LYS A 40 -2.78 4.70 14.49
CA LYS A 40 -2.63 5.76 13.50
C LYS A 40 -2.94 5.20 12.12
N GLU A 41 -3.68 5.96 11.33
CA GLU A 41 -4.11 5.57 9.99
C GLU A 41 -3.71 6.60 8.96
N TYR A 42 -3.32 6.12 7.79
CA TYR A 42 -3.13 6.90 6.59
C TYR A 42 -3.94 6.27 5.46
N GLU A 43 -4.67 7.12 4.74
CA GLU A 43 -5.36 6.72 3.53
C GLU A 43 -5.00 7.67 2.39
N GLY A 44 -4.62 7.08 1.26
CA GLY A 44 -4.29 7.76 0.03
C GLY A 44 -5.12 7.21 -1.12
N ARG A 45 -5.60 8.10 -1.98
CA ARG A 45 -6.13 7.72 -3.28
C ARG A 45 -5.45 8.54 -4.37
N LYS A 46 -4.91 7.86 -5.39
CA LYS A 46 -4.19 8.50 -6.48
C LYS A 46 -4.58 7.89 -7.82
N LEU A 47 -4.74 8.72 -8.84
CA LEU A 47 -4.73 8.31 -10.24
C LEU A 47 -3.29 8.40 -10.75
N ILE A 48 -2.76 7.31 -11.29
CA ILE A 48 -1.39 7.22 -11.83
C ILE A 48 -1.40 6.84 -13.31
N GLY A 49 -0.33 7.21 -14.01
CA GLY A 49 -0.13 6.92 -15.43
C GLY A 49 0.56 5.58 -15.72
N PHE A 50 0.21 4.55 -14.96
CA PHE A 50 0.62 3.15 -15.20
C PHE A 50 -0.61 2.24 -15.12
N SER A 51 -0.56 1.08 -15.77
CA SER A 51 -1.63 0.07 -15.68
C SER A 51 -1.70 -0.57 -14.28
N MET A 52 -2.77 -1.32 -14.01
CA MET A 52 -2.90 -2.04 -12.73
C MET A 52 -1.81 -3.09 -12.58
N GLU A 53 -1.46 -3.77 -13.67
CA GLU A 53 -0.47 -4.82 -13.74
C GLU A 53 0.94 -4.27 -13.46
N GLU A 54 1.30 -3.15 -14.08
CA GLU A 54 2.61 -2.51 -13.89
C GLU A 54 2.85 -2.12 -12.44
N ILE A 55 1.87 -1.43 -11.83
CA ILE A 55 2.03 -1.01 -10.44
C ILE A 55 1.90 -2.17 -9.45
N TYR A 56 1.04 -3.15 -9.74
CA TYR A 56 0.96 -4.37 -8.95
C TYR A 56 2.30 -5.09 -8.93
N ASP A 57 2.94 -5.26 -10.08
CA ASP A 57 4.21 -5.99 -10.19
C ASP A 57 5.32 -5.30 -9.38
N VAL A 58 5.31 -3.96 -9.28
CA VAL A 58 6.24 -3.21 -8.41
C VAL A 58 5.94 -3.44 -6.92
N VAL A 59 4.67 -3.37 -6.52
CA VAL A 59 4.26 -3.53 -5.11
C VAL A 59 4.33 -4.99 -4.64
N ALA A 60 4.14 -5.96 -5.53
CA ALA A 60 4.27 -7.38 -5.20
C ALA A 60 5.75 -7.83 -5.08
N ASP A 61 6.68 -7.03 -5.61
CA ASP A 61 8.11 -7.33 -5.65
C ASP A 61 8.84 -6.93 -4.36
N ILE A 62 8.40 -7.52 -3.26
CA ILE A 62 8.85 -7.19 -1.90
C ILE A 62 10.35 -7.44 -1.71
N GLY A 63 10.93 -8.42 -2.41
CA GLY A 63 12.37 -8.72 -2.32
C GLY A 63 13.28 -7.58 -2.76
N HIS A 64 12.77 -6.65 -3.57
CA HIS A 64 13.53 -5.51 -4.09
C HIS A 64 13.28 -4.21 -3.32
N TYR A 65 12.45 -4.22 -2.27
CA TYR A 65 12.12 -3.02 -1.50
C TYR A 65 13.36 -2.30 -0.94
N LYS A 66 14.38 -3.04 -0.49
CA LYS A 66 15.65 -2.48 -0.02
C LYS A 66 16.40 -1.62 -1.05
N ASN A 67 16.09 -1.77 -2.34
CA ASN A 67 16.80 -1.07 -3.41
C ASN A 67 16.20 0.30 -3.72
N PHE A 68 14.91 0.51 -3.44
CA PHE A 68 14.21 1.73 -3.86
C PHE A 68 13.36 2.37 -2.77
N LEU A 69 12.92 1.64 -1.74
CA LEU A 69 12.14 2.24 -0.67
C LEU A 69 13.05 3.02 0.28
N PRO A 70 12.69 4.29 0.57
CA PRO A 70 13.40 5.03 1.59
C PRO A 70 13.25 4.30 2.93
N PHE A 71 14.33 4.34 3.72
CA PHE A 71 14.39 3.72 5.06
C PHE A 71 14.33 2.18 5.08
N CYS A 72 14.11 1.49 3.96
CA CYS A 72 14.17 0.03 3.90
C CYS A 72 15.62 -0.43 3.77
N LYS A 73 16.19 -0.96 4.86
CA LYS A 73 17.58 -1.45 4.91
C LYS A 73 17.70 -2.90 4.45
N LYS A 74 16.67 -3.72 4.66
CA LYS A 74 16.61 -5.13 4.24
C LYS A 74 15.19 -5.50 3.84
N SER A 75 15.08 -6.39 2.88
CA SER A 75 13.82 -6.93 2.37
C SER A 75 13.99 -8.37 1.92
N ASP A 76 13.74 -9.30 2.85
CA ASP A 76 14.02 -10.72 2.66
C ASP A 76 12.71 -11.52 2.58
N ILE A 77 12.58 -12.37 1.55
CA ILE A 77 11.46 -13.30 1.43
C ILE A 77 11.80 -14.56 2.23
N LEU A 78 11.04 -14.82 3.28
CA LEU A 78 11.21 -15.99 4.14
C LEU A 78 10.52 -17.23 3.57
N GLN A 79 9.34 -17.02 2.98
CA GLN A 79 8.51 -18.08 2.40
C GLN A 79 7.65 -17.48 1.29
N ARG A 80 7.45 -18.22 0.19
CA ARG A 80 6.55 -17.83 -0.89
C ARG A 80 5.69 -19.02 -1.30
N GLU A 81 4.39 -18.77 -1.38
CA GLU A 81 3.34 -19.62 -1.94
C GLU A 81 2.65 -18.83 -3.08
N GLU A 82 1.62 -19.38 -3.72
CA GLU A 82 0.97 -18.73 -4.88
C GLU A 82 0.40 -17.33 -4.54
N GLU A 83 -0.56 -17.25 -3.63
CA GLU A 83 -1.20 -15.98 -3.22
C GLU A 83 -0.70 -15.44 -1.88
N ASN A 84 0.22 -16.16 -1.22
CA ASN A 84 0.71 -15.81 0.11
C ASN A 84 2.23 -15.79 0.17
N LEU A 85 2.76 -14.89 0.98
CA LEU A 85 4.19 -14.72 1.18
C LEU A 85 4.46 -14.27 2.60
N ARG A 86 5.61 -14.67 3.14
CA ARG A 86 6.13 -14.21 4.42
C ARG A 86 7.43 -13.48 4.17
N ALA A 87 7.52 -12.23 4.61
CA ALA A 87 8.70 -11.39 4.38
C ALA A 87 9.15 -10.71 5.66
N ASN A 88 10.46 -10.57 5.82
CA ASN A 88 11.07 -9.78 6.87
C ASN A 88 11.64 -8.50 6.29
N LEU A 89 11.22 -7.36 6.84
CA LEU A 89 11.73 -6.05 6.49
C LEU A 89 12.49 -5.45 7.66
N VAL A 90 13.58 -4.74 7.36
CA VAL A 90 14.28 -3.91 8.34
C VAL A 90 14.12 -2.45 7.94
N ILE A 91 13.49 -1.67 8.79
CA ILE A 91 13.29 -0.24 8.60
C ILE A 91 14.24 0.53 9.50
N GLY A 92 14.95 1.50 8.94
CA GLY A 92 15.82 2.35 9.72
C GLY A 92 15.84 3.80 9.27
N PHE A 93 15.52 4.67 10.21
CA PHE A 93 15.69 6.12 10.17
C PHE A 93 16.04 6.56 11.59
N PRO A 94 17.03 7.42 11.85
CA PRO A 94 17.40 7.78 13.22
C PRO A 94 16.18 8.27 14.05
N PRO A 95 15.94 7.77 15.28
CA PRO A 95 16.70 6.77 16.05
C PRO A 95 16.24 5.30 15.85
N LEU A 96 15.30 5.04 14.94
CA LEU A 96 14.73 3.72 14.67
C LEU A 96 15.65 2.82 13.82
N ASN A 97 15.79 1.55 14.22
CA ASN A 97 16.41 0.50 13.41
C ASN A 97 15.81 -0.86 13.79
N GLU A 98 14.67 -1.19 13.21
CA GLU A 98 13.82 -2.27 13.70
C GLU A 98 13.44 -3.23 12.57
N SER A 99 13.32 -4.51 12.94
CA SER A 99 12.90 -5.58 12.05
C SER A 99 11.47 -6.01 12.38
N TYR A 100 10.70 -6.31 11.34
CA TYR A 100 9.40 -6.95 11.49
C TYR A 100 9.17 -7.95 10.36
N THR A 101 8.39 -8.98 10.68
CA THR A 101 7.93 -9.97 9.73
C THR A 101 6.43 -9.79 9.47
N SER A 102 6.08 -9.77 8.19
CA SER A 102 4.70 -9.67 7.73
C SER A 102 4.29 -10.91 6.96
N ARG A 103 3.02 -11.30 7.14
CA ARG A 103 2.30 -12.15 6.20
C ARG A 103 1.69 -11.25 5.13
N VAL A 104 1.92 -11.59 3.87
CA VAL A 104 1.45 -10.86 2.71
C VAL A 104 0.51 -11.76 1.93
N THR A 105 -0.69 -11.25 1.63
CA THR A 105 -1.67 -11.90 0.77
C THR A 105 -1.89 -11.02 -0.44
N MET A 106 -1.86 -11.62 -1.62
CA MET A 106 -1.87 -10.90 -2.89
C MET A 106 -2.82 -11.58 -3.88
N HIS A 107 -3.42 -10.79 -4.74
CA HIS A 107 -4.20 -11.32 -5.86
C HIS A 107 -3.97 -10.41 -7.06
N ARG A 108 -3.33 -10.93 -8.10
CA ARG A 108 -2.93 -10.14 -9.28
C ARG A 108 -4.13 -9.84 -10.17
N PRO A 109 -4.26 -8.62 -10.73
CA PRO A 109 -3.51 -7.40 -10.43
C PRO A 109 -4.20 -6.52 -9.37
N HIS A 110 -5.08 -7.08 -8.54
CA HIS A 110 -6.11 -6.35 -7.81
C HIS A 110 -5.68 -5.82 -6.45
N PHE A 111 -4.91 -6.57 -5.66
CA PHE A 111 -4.47 -6.08 -4.35
C PHE A 111 -3.20 -6.75 -3.81
N VAL A 112 -2.54 -6.04 -2.91
CA VAL A 112 -1.47 -6.54 -2.03
C VAL A 112 -1.77 -6.10 -0.61
N LYS A 113 -1.91 -7.07 0.31
CA LYS A 113 -2.17 -6.83 1.73
C LYS A 113 -1.03 -7.39 2.56
N ALA A 114 -0.45 -6.58 3.44
CA ALA A 114 0.55 -6.99 4.42
C ALA A 114 -0.02 -6.83 5.84
N VAL A 115 0.17 -7.85 6.67
CA VAL A 115 -0.17 -7.83 8.10
C VAL A 115 1.07 -8.26 8.87
N CYS A 116 1.55 -7.39 9.76
CA CYS A 116 2.67 -7.70 10.65
C CYS A 116 2.26 -8.83 11.60
N THR A 117 3.03 -9.92 11.60
CA THR A 117 2.80 -11.09 12.46
C THR A 117 3.78 -11.17 13.61
N ASP A 118 4.96 -10.56 13.45
CA ASP A 118 6.01 -10.56 14.48
C ASP A 118 6.85 -9.30 14.35
N GLY A 119 6.81 -8.45 15.37
CA GLY A 119 7.56 -7.20 15.40
C GLY A 119 7.83 -6.77 16.84
N LYS A 120 9.07 -6.36 17.11
CA LYS A 120 9.43 -5.74 18.39
C LYS A 120 8.89 -4.32 18.51
N LEU A 121 8.71 -3.65 17.37
CA LEU A 121 8.34 -2.25 17.28
C LEU A 121 6.83 -2.00 17.24
N PHE A 122 6.08 -2.85 16.53
CA PHE A 122 4.66 -2.64 16.25
C PHE A 122 3.78 -3.62 17.02
N ASN A 123 2.77 -3.12 17.73
CA ASN A 123 1.63 -3.92 18.17
C ASN A 123 0.74 -4.26 16.98
N HIS A 124 0.65 -3.33 16.03
CA HIS A 124 -0.16 -3.44 14.83
C HIS A 124 0.57 -2.77 13.67
N LEU A 125 0.59 -3.41 12.50
CA LEU A 125 1.04 -2.79 11.26
C LEU A 125 0.38 -3.53 10.10
N ASN A 126 -0.59 -2.88 9.47
CA ASN A 126 -1.32 -3.38 8.32
C ASN A 126 -1.18 -2.41 7.15
N THR A 127 -0.94 -2.96 5.98
CA THR A 127 -0.86 -2.20 4.73
C THR A 127 -1.74 -2.86 3.70
N LEU A 128 -2.49 -2.05 2.95
CA LEU A 128 -3.35 -2.51 1.88
C LEU A 128 -3.20 -1.60 0.67
N TRP A 129 -2.83 -2.22 -0.45
CA TRP A 129 -2.87 -1.62 -1.77
C TRP A 129 -4.00 -2.26 -2.57
N ILE A 130 -4.89 -1.45 -3.12
CA ILE A 130 -5.92 -1.89 -4.07
C ILE A 130 -5.72 -1.13 -5.36
N PHE A 131 -5.72 -1.87 -6.46
CA PHE A 131 -5.54 -1.35 -7.80
C PHE A 131 -6.88 -1.43 -8.53
N ASN A 132 -7.38 -0.27 -8.94
CA ASN A 132 -8.66 -0.15 -9.64
C ASN A 132 -8.42 0.38 -11.07
N PRO A 133 -9.32 0.06 -12.01
CA PRO A 133 -9.30 0.66 -13.35
C PRO A 133 -9.20 2.19 -13.30
N GLY A 134 -8.31 2.75 -14.12
CA GLY A 134 -8.13 4.19 -14.27
C GLY A 134 -9.16 4.85 -15.19
N LEU A 135 -8.67 5.67 -16.11
CA LEU A 135 -9.49 6.33 -17.12
C LEU A 135 -10.01 5.31 -18.15
N LYS A 136 -11.31 5.34 -18.44
CA LYS A 136 -11.97 4.37 -19.34
C LYS A 136 -11.36 4.29 -20.75
N ASN A 137 -10.75 5.37 -21.21
CA ASN A 137 -10.14 5.49 -22.53
C ASN A 137 -8.61 5.30 -22.51
N ASN A 138 -8.02 4.91 -21.38
CA ASN A 138 -6.58 4.72 -21.26
C ASN A 138 -6.24 3.57 -20.30
N CYS A 139 -5.93 2.40 -20.88
CA CYS A 139 -5.57 1.20 -20.13
C CYS A 139 -4.22 1.31 -19.39
N SER A 140 -3.38 2.29 -19.73
CA SER A 140 -2.13 2.59 -19.02
C SER A 140 -2.35 3.56 -17.85
N THR A 141 -3.54 3.52 -17.24
CA THR A 141 -3.85 4.31 -16.03
C THR A 141 -4.51 3.43 -14.98
N CYS A 142 -4.23 3.74 -13.71
CA CYS A 142 -4.72 2.99 -12.56
C CYS A 142 -5.10 3.96 -11.44
N VAL A 143 -6.19 3.66 -10.73
CA VAL A 143 -6.51 4.31 -9.44
C VAL A 143 -6.04 3.41 -8.31
N ILE A 144 -5.06 3.88 -7.56
CA ILE A 144 -4.58 3.23 -6.34
C ILE A 144 -5.40 3.72 -5.15
N ASP A 145 -5.93 2.79 -4.36
CA ASP A 145 -6.27 3.02 -2.96
C ASP A 145 -5.16 2.43 -2.08
N PHE A 146 -4.53 3.27 -1.27
CA PHE A 146 -3.52 2.87 -0.32
C PHE A 146 -4.01 3.15 1.10
N SER A 147 -3.96 2.14 1.97
CA SER A 147 -4.30 2.26 3.39
C SER A 147 -3.15 1.68 4.23
N LEU A 148 -2.78 2.39 5.28
CA LEU A 148 -1.76 1.98 6.24
C LEU A 148 -2.28 2.28 7.65
N SER A 149 -2.39 1.25 8.48
CA SER A 149 -2.68 1.39 9.91
C SER A 149 -1.56 0.79 10.75
N PHE A 150 -1.14 1.48 11.80
CA PHE A 150 -0.11 0.97 12.70
C PHE A 150 -0.31 1.44 14.15
N GLU A 151 0.27 0.69 15.08
CA GLU A 151 0.37 1.02 16.50
C GLU A 151 1.77 0.63 17.00
N PHE A 152 2.49 1.57 17.59
CA PHE A 152 3.78 1.28 18.22
C PHE A 152 3.60 0.62 19.59
N LYS A 153 4.52 -0.28 19.97
CA LYS A 153 4.53 -0.93 21.29
C LYS A 153 4.84 0.04 22.44
N SER A 154 5.70 1.04 22.22
CA SER A 154 6.14 1.99 23.26
C SER A 154 5.68 3.42 23.01
N VAL A 155 5.27 4.09 24.09
CA VAL A 155 4.76 5.47 24.12
C VAL A 155 5.86 6.50 23.82
N PHE A 156 7.13 6.18 24.05
CA PHE A 156 8.25 7.08 23.70
C PHE A 156 8.44 7.24 22.19
N HIS A 157 8.09 6.22 21.39
CA HIS A 157 8.13 6.30 19.93
C HIS A 157 6.93 7.05 19.34
N SER A 158 5.82 7.19 20.07
CA SER A 158 4.58 7.77 19.54
C SER A 158 4.64 9.30 19.37
N HIS A 159 5.39 10.01 20.21
CA HIS A 159 5.51 11.47 20.13
C HIS A 159 6.43 11.92 18.98
N LEU A 160 7.54 11.22 18.74
CA LEU A 160 8.46 11.52 17.65
C LEU A 160 7.89 11.10 16.28
N SER A 161 7.07 10.04 16.24
CA SER A 161 6.46 9.55 15.00
C SER A 161 5.35 10.46 14.45
N ASN A 162 4.62 11.19 15.30
CA ASN A 162 3.45 11.96 14.85
C ASN A 162 3.80 13.12 13.90
N LEU A 163 4.99 13.72 14.03
CA LEU A 163 5.40 14.86 13.19
C LEU A 163 5.92 14.44 11.81
N PHE A 164 6.51 13.25 11.70
CA PHE A 164 7.17 12.79 10.46
C PHE A 164 6.44 11.66 9.74
N PHE A 165 5.48 10.98 10.39
CA PHE A 165 4.82 9.81 9.82
C PHE A 165 4.16 10.09 8.46
N ASN A 166 3.34 11.14 8.38
CA ASN A 166 2.65 11.47 7.12
C ASN A 166 3.63 11.75 5.98
N GLU A 167 4.80 12.31 6.30
CA GLU A 167 5.84 12.59 5.31
C GLU A 167 6.57 11.30 4.89
N ILE A 168 6.95 10.45 5.85
CA ILE A 168 7.55 9.14 5.57
C ILE A 168 6.64 8.31 4.68
N VAL A 169 5.35 8.24 4.99
CA VAL A 169 4.37 7.48 4.21
C VAL A 169 4.25 8.02 2.78
N ARG A 170 4.22 9.35 2.62
CA ARG A 170 4.22 9.97 1.29
C ARG A 170 5.49 9.65 0.51
N GLN A 171 6.66 9.67 1.15
CA GLN A 171 7.93 9.30 0.53
C GLN A 171 7.94 7.82 0.10
N MET A 172 7.46 6.91 0.96
CA MET A 172 7.34 5.50 0.62
C MET A 172 6.38 5.29 -0.55
N GLU A 173 5.19 5.92 -0.51
CA GLU A 173 4.20 5.82 -1.58
C GLU A 173 4.73 6.36 -2.92
N ASN A 174 5.46 7.47 -2.91
CA ASN A 174 6.07 8.04 -4.11
C ASN A 174 7.21 7.18 -4.65
N ALA A 175 8.01 6.53 -3.79
CA ALA A 175 9.09 5.65 -4.22
C ALA A 175 8.58 4.45 -5.05
N PHE A 176 7.37 3.95 -4.80
CA PHE A 176 6.73 2.94 -5.66
C PHE A 176 6.41 3.48 -7.06
N ILE A 177 5.97 4.73 -7.16
CA ILE A 177 5.66 5.37 -8.45
C ILE A 177 6.96 5.66 -9.21
N ASP A 178 8.01 6.09 -8.51
CA ASP A 178 9.33 6.32 -9.09
C ASP A 178 9.96 5.01 -9.58
N GLU A 179 9.78 3.92 -8.83
CA GLU A 179 10.23 2.59 -9.25
C GLU A 179 9.44 2.07 -10.46
N ALA A 180 8.13 2.31 -10.53
CA ALA A 180 7.34 2.03 -11.72
C ALA A 180 7.86 2.82 -12.93
N GLN A 181 8.20 4.11 -12.74
CA GLN A 181 8.81 4.92 -13.78
C GLN A 181 10.17 4.37 -14.23
N ARG A 182 10.98 3.86 -13.31
CA ARG A 182 12.26 3.23 -13.62
C ARG A 182 12.11 1.93 -14.43
N ARG A 183 11.07 1.12 -14.14
CA ARG A 183 10.83 -0.17 -14.81
C ARG A 183 10.12 -0.04 -16.16
N TYR A 184 9.13 0.85 -16.26
CA TYR A 184 8.20 0.90 -17.39
C TYR A 184 8.29 2.20 -18.21
N GLY A 185 9.11 3.17 -17.76
CA GLY A 185 9.29 4.44 -18.44
C GLY A 185 8.36 5.54 -17.94
N LYS A 186 8.24 6.63 -18.69
CA LYS A 186 7.49 7.82 -18.24
C LYS A 186 6.00 7.52 -18.10
N PRO A 187 5.35 7.98 -17.02
CA PRO A 187 3.92 7.79 -16.84
C PRO A 187 3.14 8.51 -17.94
N CYS A 188 2.02 7.92 -18.40
CA CYS A 188 1.22 8.51 -19.48
C CYS A 188 0.48 9.79 -19.06
N ILE A 189 0.29 9.99 -17.75
CA ILE A 189 -0.27 11.20 -17.13
C ILE A 189 0.50 11.51 -15.85
N LYS A 190 0.46 12.77 -15.41
CA LYS A 190 0.96 13.13 -14.08
C LYS A 190 0.08 12.49 -13.01
N THR A 191 0.70 12.02 -11.93
CA THR A 191 -0.04 11.50 -10.76
C THR A 191 -0.94 12.58 -10.17
N VAL A 192 -2.22 12.26 -9.99
CA VAL A 192 -3.23 13.15 -9.40
C VAL A 192 -3.72 12.54 -8.10
N ARG A 193 -3.65 13.30 -7.00
CA ARG A 193 -4.29 12.91 -5.73
C ARG A 193 -5.80 13.10 -5.87
N LEU A 194 -6.57 12.08 -5.52
CA LEU A 194 -8.03 12.14 -5.54
C LEU A 194 -8.53 12.34 -4.10
N GLU A 195 -9.50 13.22 -3.93
CA GLU A 195 -10.24 13.34 -2.68
C GLU A 195 -11.18 12.13 -2.53
N ARG A 196 -11.39 11.70 -1.28
CA ARG A 196 -12.28 10.60 -0.93
C ARG A 196 -13.68 11.12 -0.61
#